data_AF-A0A0D2YJK5-F1
#
_entry.id   AF-A0A0D2YJK5-F1
#
_cell.length_a   1.000
_cell.length_b   1.000
_cell.length_c   1.000
_cell.angle_alpha   90.00
_cell.angle_beta   90.00
_cell.angle_gamma   90.00
#
_symmetry.space_group_name_H-M   'P 1'
#
loop_
_entity.id
_entity.type
_entity.pdbx_description
1 polymer ?
#
loop_
_entity_poly.entity_id
_entity_poly.type
_entity_poly.pdbx_seq_one_letter_code
_entity_poly.pdbx_strand_id
1 'polypeptide(L)'
;MIRTRPGLSINHTDWGDLCKNPIALSIETKRQVSWEKALLQICTWHSAQWRALRDHVKDIEFLAGIIVQDHDWFFVASTLEEGKSTTYHRLPLGSTYNAFDSYKLLISLQCLRAWINEQYWPAFRSDVLKLPVEE
;
A
#
# COMPACT_ATOMS: atom_id res chain seq x y z
N MET A 1 9.31 -8.32 17.86
CA MET A 1 8.47 -7.31 18.58
C MET A 1 9.13 -5.95 18.43
N ILE A 2 8.45 -4.98 17.80
CA ILE A 2 9.01 -3.63 17.56
C ILE A 2 9.00 -2.86 18.89
N ARG A 3 10.17 -2.72 19.51
CA ARG A 3 10.33 -2.10 20.84
C ARG A 3 10.76 -0.63 20.80
N THR A 4 11.09 -0.10 19.62
CA THR A 4 11.77 1.19 19.47
C THR A 4 10.92 2.28 18.82
N ARG A 5 9.70 1.97 18.36
CA ARG A 5 8.83 2.95 17.69
C ARG A 5 7.83 3.61 18.65
N PRO A 6 7.57 4.93 18.52
CA PRO A 6 6.50 5.60 19.25
C PRO A 6 5.16 4.85 19.11
N GLY A 7 4.41 4.73 20.20
CA GLY A 7 3.11 4.04 20.20
C GLY A 7 3.16 2.52 20.03
N LEU A 8 4.36 1.90 20.02
CA LEU A 8 4.54 0.45 19.78
C LEU A 8 3.92 -0.04 18.46
N SER A 9 3.82 0.85 17.46
CA SER A 9 3.21 0.54 16.18
C SER A 9 4.16 -0.19 15.23
N ILE A 10 3.62 -1.18 14.51
CA ILE A 10 4.32 -1.85 13.42
C ILE A 10 4.30 -1.05 12.11
N ASN A 11 3.46 -0.02 12.02
CA ASN A 11 3.31 0.87 10.86
C ASN A 11 3.95 2.25 11.09
N HIS A 12 3.72 3.15 10.14
CA HIS A 12 4.13 4.56 10.17
C HIS A 12 3.10 5.48 10.89
N THR A 13 2.11 4.90 11.56
CA THR A 13 1.07 5.58 12.34
C THR A 13 0.78 4.80 13.62
N ASP A 14 0.48 5.47 14.72
CA ASP A 14 0.10 4.89 16.02
C ASP A 14 -1.42 4.85 16.24
N TRP A 15 -2.19 4.87 15.15
CA TRP A 15 -3.64 4.92 15.21
C TRP A 15 -4.29 3.57 15.51
N GLY A 16 -4.56 3.30 16.79
CA GLY A 16 -5.44 2.23 17.25
C GLY A 16 -5.08 0.84 16.72
N ASP A 17 -6.02 0.18 16.04
CA ASP A 17 -5.83 -1.17 15.50
C ASP A 17 -4.75 -1.27 14.42
N LEU A 18 -4.38 -0.14 13.79
CA LEU A 18 -3.27 -0.08 12.84
C LEU A 18 -1.92 -0.22 13.54
N CYS A 19 -1.84 -0.17 14.87
CA CYS A 19 -0.59 -0.48 15.56
C CYS A 19 -0.18 -1.95 15.43
N LYS A 20 -1.14 -2.85 15.20
CA LYS A 20 -0.92 -4.31 15.23
C LYS A 20 -1.18 -5.00 13.89
N ASN A 21 -1.84 -4.34 12.95
CA ASN A 21 -2.17 -4.88 11.63
C ASN A 21 -1.41 -4.09 10.54
N PRO A 22 -0.66 -4.74 9.64
CA PRO A 22 0.13 -4.03 8.64
C PRO A 22 -0.76 -3.28 7.66
N ILE A 23 -0.33 -2.08 7.24
CA ILE A 23 -0.97 -1.33 6.16
C ILE A 23 -0.39 -1.85 4.83
N ALA A 24 -1.07 -2.81 4.22
CA ALA A 24 -0.66 -3.39 2.94
C ALA A 24 -1.12 -2.58 1.72
N LEU A 25 -2.15 -1.74 1.89
CA LEU A 25 -2.75 -0.96 0.82
C LEU A 25 -3.23 0.39 1.35
N SER A 26 -2.79 1.47 0.70
CA SER A 26 -3.32 2.83 0.93
C SER A 26 -4.44 3.13 -0.06
N ILE A 27 -5.52 3.79 0.37
CA ILE A 27 -6.61 4.18 -0.53
C ILE A 27 -6.92 5.66 -0.33
N GLU A 28 -6.88 6.43 -1.41
CA GLU A 28 -7.30 7.82 -1.44
C GLU A 28 -8.51 7.97 -2.36
N THR A 29 -9.54 8.69 -1.90
CA THR A 29 -10.78 8.90 -2.66
C THR A 29 -11.03 10.39 -2.85
N LYS A 30 -11.13 10.84 -4.10
CA LYS A 30 -11.47 12.23 -4.44
C LYS A 30 -12.63 12.27 -5.43
N ARG A 31 -13.50 13.28 -5.27
CA ARG A 31 -14.55 13.60 -6.25
C ARG A 31 -14.06 14.67 -7.23
N GLN A 32 -13.91 15.91 -6.75
CA GLN A 32 -13.60 17.07 -7.61
C GLN A 32 -12.16 17.59 -7.50
N VAL A 33 -11.28 16.88 -6.79
CA VAL A 33 -9.92 17.35 -6.53
C VAL A 33 -8.99 16.83 -7.63
N SER A 34 -8.01 17.65 -8.03
CA SER A 34 -7.06 17.28 -9.08
C SER A 34 -6.28 16.01 -8.73
N TRP A 35 -5.98 15.22 -9.77
CA TRP A 35 -5.22 13.97 -9.67
C TRP A 35 -3.92 14.13 -8.88
N GLU A 36 -3.22 15.24 -9.07
CA GLU A 36 -1.94 15.54 -8.44
C GLU A 36 -2.04 15.62 -6.92
N LYS A 37 -3.17 16.12 -6.39
CA LYS A 37 -3.37 16.19 -4.93
C LYS A 37 -3.63 14.81 -4.33
N ALA A 38 -4.41 13.97 -5.01
CA ALA A 38 -4.64 12.59 -4.59
C ALA A 38 -3.33 11.78 -4.63
N LEU A 39 -2.56 11.95 -5.72
CA LEU A 39 -1.25 11.35 -5.86
C LEU A 39 -0.28 11.82 -4.78
N LEU A 40 -0.24 13.13 -4.49
CA LEU A 40 0.61 13.69 -3.43
C LEU A 40 0.29 13.09 -2.06
N GLN A 41 -0.99 12.85 -1.74
CA GLN A 41 -1.38 12.19 -0.50
C GLN A 41 -0.86 10.75 -0.43
N ILE A 42 -1.07 9.94 -1.47
CA ILE A 42 -0.54 8.56 -1.53
C ILE A 42 1.00 8.57 -1.42
N CYS A 43 1.69 9.43 -2.17
CA CYS A 43 3.15 9.57 -2.11
C CYS A 43 3.64 9.95 -0.71
N THR A 44 2.90 10.80 0.00
CA THR A 44 3.24 11.21 1.38
C THR A 44 3.15 10.02 2.33
N TRP A 45 2.07 9.23 2.25
CA TRP A 45 1.90 8.02 3.05
C TRP A 45 2.94 6.95 2.73
N HIS A 46 3.19 6.69 1.44
CA HIS A 46 4.23 5.77 0.99
C HIS A 46 5.62 6.21 1.45
N SER A 47 5.94 7.51 1.39
CA SER A 47 7.22 8.04 1.89
C SER A 47 7.39 7.83 3.39
N ALA A 48 6.32 8.05 4.18
CA ALA A 48 6.33 7.80 5.62
C ALA A 48 6.49 6.31 5.94
N GLN A 49 5.80 5.45 5.18
CA GLN A 49 5.90 4.00 5.32
C GLN A 49 7.30 3.50 4.94
N TRP A 50 7.86 3.94 3.82
CA TRP A 50 9.25 3.61 3.44
C TRP A 50 10.26 4.05 4.48
N ARG A 51 10.09 5.26 5.05
CA ARG A 51 10.96 5.72 6.14
C ARG A 51 10.87 4.82 7.37
N ALA A 52 9.68 4.34 7.72
CA ALA A 52 9.52 3.38 8.81
C ALA A 52 10.19 2.04 8.49
N LEU A 53 10.05 1.57 7.25
CA LEU A 53 10.51 0.27 6.80
C LEU A 53 12.01 0.20 6.44
N ARG A 54 12.65 1.34 6.13
CA ARG A 54 13.98 1.44 5.46
C ARG A 54 15.04 0.44 5.93
N ASP A 55 15.20 0.24 7.24
CA ASP A 55 16.29 -0.61 7.77
C ASP A 55 15.92 -2.12 7.81
N HIS A 56 14.72 -2.47 7.39
CA HIS A 56 14.12 -3.79 7.57
C HIS A 56 13.77 -4.48 6.26
N VAL A 57 13.65 -3.73 5.16
CA VAL A 57 13.14 -4.20 3.86
C VAL A 57 14.22 -4.96 3.09
N LYS A 58 13.88 -6.17 2.65
CA LYS A 58 14.63 -6.98 1.69
C LYS A 58 13.71 -7.49 0.60
N ASP A 59 12.56 -8.04 0.99
CA ASP A 59 11.64 -8.78 0.12
C ASP A 59 10.37 -7.97 -0.23
N ILE A 60 10.09 -6.86 0.47
CA ILE A 60 9.00 -5.95 0.09
C ILE A 60 9.41 -5.15 -1.16
N GLU A 61 8.93 -5.58 -2.33
CA GLU A 61 9.25 -4.97 -3.63
C GLU A 61 8.66 -3.56 -3.82
N PHE A 62 7.41 -3.36 -3.40
CA PHE A 62 6.72 -2.08 -3.55
C PHE A 62 5.64 -1.88 -2.48
N LEU A 63 5.24 -0.63 -2.27
CA LEU A 63 4.04 -0.27 -1.52
C LEU A 63 2.88 -0.02 -2.46
N ALA A 64 1.72 -0.60 -2.17
CA ALA A 64 0.53 -0.49 -3.00
C ALA A 64 -0.37 0.69 -2.57
N GLY A 65 -1.03 1.28 -3.55
CA GLY A 65 -2.00 2.35 -3.39
C GLY A 65 -3.13 2.25 -4.41
N ILE A 66 -4.32 2.73 -4.05
CA ILE A 66 -5.43 2.97 -4.96
C ILE A 66 -5.85 4.43 -4.87
N ILE A 67 -6.06 5.05 -6.02
CA ILE A 67 -6.76 6.33 -6.12
C ILE A 67 -8.10 6.08 -6.79
N VAL A 68 -9.18 6.46 -6.09
CA VAL A 68 -10.53 6.48 -6.64
C VAL A 68 -10.86 7.91 -7.01
N GLN A 69 -11.13 8.15 -8.29
CA GLN A 69 -11.55 9.44 -8.81
C GLN A 69 -12.90 9.27 -9.52
N ASP A 70 -13.94 9.84 -8.94
CA ASP A 70 -15.32 9.64 -9.37
C ASP A 70 -15.66 8.14 -9.49
N HIS A 71 -15.86 7.64 -10.72
CA HIS A 71 -16.16 6.23 -10.98
C HIS A 71 -14.91 5.38 -11.21
N ASP A 72 -13.77 5.99 -11.50
CA ASP A 72 -12.57 5.32 -11.99
C ASP A 72 -11.59 5.01 -10.86
N TRP A 73 -11.00 3.82 -10.94
CA TRP A 73 -10.09 3.29 -9.93
C TRP A 73 -8.73 3.03 -10.55
N PHE A 74 -7.70 3.60 -9.95
CA PHE A 74 -6.33 3.54 -10.44
C PHE A 74 -5.40 2.96 -9.38
N PHE A 75 -4.55 2.04 -9.79
CA PHE A 75 -3.45 1.55 -9.00
C PHE A 75 -2.27 2.52 -9.04
N VAL A 76 -1.61 2.64 -7.89
CA VAL A 76 -0.40 3.38 -7.65
C VAL A 76 0.55 2.46 -6.89
N ALA A 77 1.83 2.47 -7.24
CA ALA A 77 2.86 1.78 -6.50
C ALA A 77 4.04 2.72 -6.24
N SER A 78 4.76 2.50 -5.16
CA SER A 78 6.09 3.08 -5.01
C SER A 78 7.11 2.01 -4.70
N THR A 79 8.30 2.14 -5.28
CA THR A 79 9.48 1.32 -4.96
C THR A 79 10.47 2.15 -4.15
N LEU A 80 11.44 1.50 -3.52
CA LEU A 80 12.54 2.14 -2.82
C LEU A 80 13.86 1.55 -3.30
N GLU A 81 14.62 2.32 -4.07
CA GLU A 81 15.93 1.95 -4.59
C GLU A 81 16.96 2.96 -4.10
N GLU A 82 18.06 2.46 -3.48
CA GLU A 82 19.16 3.31 -2.98
C GLU A 82 18.68 4.47 -2.06
N GLY A 83 17.59 4.24 -1.31
CA GLY A 83 17.00 5.23 -0.42
C GLY A 83 16.14 6.31 -1.11
N LYS A 84 16.00 6.25 -2.44
CA LYS A 84 15.11 7.09 -3.24
C LYS A 84 13.83 6.34 -3.57
N SER A 85 12.69 6.97 -3.27
CA SER A 85 11.39 6.39 -3.62
C SER A 85 10.94 6.85 -5.00
N THR A 86 10.51 5.89 -5.84
CA THR A 86 9.97 6.16 -7.18
C THR A 86 8.50 5.75 -7.20
N THR A 87 7.61 6.64 -7.66
CA THR A 87 6.16 6.36 -7.72
C THR A 87 5.71 6.08 -9.15
N TYR A 88 5.02 4.96 -9.34
CA TYR A 88 4.31 4.55 -10.55
C TYR A 88 2.81 4.75 -10.32
N HIS A 89 2.10 5.34 -11.29
CA HIS A 89 0.72 5.74 -11.06
C HIS A 89 -0.15 5.70 -12.32
N ARG A 90 -1.47 5.80 -12.15
CA ARG A 90 -2.49 5.75 -13.21
C ARG A 90 -2.58 4.43 -13.97
N LEU A 91 -2.28 3.30 -13.32
CA LEU A 91 -2.62 1.99 -13.89
C LEU A 91 -4.12 1.74 -13.68
N PRO A 92 -4.96 1.64 -14.72
CA PRO A 92 -6.40 1.45 -14.55
C PRO A 92 -6.72 0.08 -13.95
N LEU A 93 -7.57 0.05 -12.93
CA LEU A 93 -8.11 -1.19 -12.35
C LEU A 93 -9.51 -1.50 -12.87
N GLY A 94 -10.27 -0.47 -13.21
CA GLY A 94 -11.66 -0.57 -13.64
C GLY A 94 -12.46 0.64 -13.18
N SER A 95 -13.76 0.53 -13.30
CA SER A 95 -14.68 1.64 -13.05
C SER A 95 -16.04 1.12 -12.59
N THR A 96 -16.73 1.93 -11.80
CA THR A 96 -18.12 1.67 -11.38
C THR A 96 -19.15 2.22 -12.36
N TYR A 97 -18.69 2.81 -13.48
CA TYR A 97 -19.57 3.46 -14.45
C TYR A 97 -20.47 2.48 -15.22
N ASN A 98 -19.98 1.27 -15.49
CA ASN A 98 -20.74 0.23 -16.18
C ASN A 98 -20.39 -1.17 -15.66
N ALA A 99 -21.24 -2.15 -15.99
CA ALA A 99 -21.08 -3.52 -15.50
C ALA A 99 -19.76 -4.18 -15.93
N PHE A 100 -19.31 -3.96 -17.18
CA PHE A 100 -18.08 -4.56 -17.69
C PHE A 100 -16.84 -4.06 -16.95
N ASP A 101 -16.73 -2.74 -16.76
CA ASP A 101 -15.62 -2.16 -15.99
C ASP A 101 -15.71 -2.47 -14.49
N SER A 102 -16.91 -2.74 -13.98
CA SER A 102 -17.10 -3.21 -12.60
C SER A 102 -16.54 -4.62 -12.41
N TYR A 103 -16.69 -5.50 -13.41
CA TYR A 103 -16.05 -6.82 -13.38
C TYR A 103 -14.52 -6.72 -13.46
N LYS A 104 -13.96 -5.82 -14.27
CA LYS A 104 -12.51 -5.57 -14.27
C LYS A 104 -12.03 -5.13 -12.89
N LEU A 105 -12.74 -4.18 -12.29
CA LEU A 105 -12.43 -3.68 -10.95
C LEU A 105 -12.45 -4.82 -9.92
N LEU A 106 -13.49 -5.67 -9.94
CA LEU A 106 -13.58 -6.82 -9.06
C LEU A 106 -12.37 -7.74 -9.18
N ILE A 107 -11.99 -8.12 -10.40
CA ILE A 107 -10.84 -9.00 -10.65
C ILE A 107 -9.55 -8.33 -10.20
N SER A 108 -9.34 -7.06 -10.52
CA SER A 108 -8.17 -6.30 -10.08
C SER A 108 -8.03 -6.27 -8.55
N LEU A 109 -9.12 -6.06 -7.82
CA LEU A 109 -9.11 -6.08 -6.35
C LEU A 109 -8.84 -7.49 -5.80
N GLN A 110 -9.33 -8.54 -6.47
CA GLN A 110 -9.01 -9.93 -6.11
C GLN A 110 -7.54 -10.26 -6.32
N CYS A 111 -6.95 -9.83 -7.44
CA CYS A 111 -5.51 -9.97 -7.70
C CYS A 111 -4.69 -9.24 -6.64
N LEU A 112 -5.09 -8.02 -6.28
CA LEU A 112 -4.40 -7.25 -5.24
C LEU A 112 -4.50 -7.93 -3.87
N ARG A 113 -5.66 -8.48 -3.53
CA ARG A 113 -5.84 -9.28 -2.31
C ARG A 113 -4.94 -10.51 -2.31
N ALA A 114 -4.84 -11.23 -3.42
CA ALA A 114 -3.96 -12.40 -3.55
C ALA A 114 -2.49 -11.97 -3.32
N TRP A 115 -2.03 -10.92 -4.00
CA TRP A 115 -0.70 -10.36 -3.78
C TRP A 115 -0.45 -9.95 -2.32
N ILE A 116 -1.41 -9.31 -1.66
CA ILE A 116 -1.28 -8.93 -0.23
C ILE A 116 -1.02 -10.17 0.63
N ASN A 117 -1.78 -11.24 0.42
CA ASN A 117 -1.71 -12.44 1.26
C ASN A 117 -0.51 -13.33 0.93
N GLU A 118 -0.18 -13.45 -0.35
CA GLU A 118 0.79 -14.43 -0.85
C GLU A 118 2.21 -13.85 -0.97
N GLN A 119 2.35 -12.53 -1.07
CA GLN A 119 3.64 -11.87 -1.29
C GLN A 119 3.94 -10.83 -0.21
N TYR A 120 3.09 -9.81 -0.08
CA TYR A 120 3.35 -8.68 0.83
C TYR A 120 3.39 -9.13 2.30
N TRP A 121 2.42 -9.91 2.74
CA TRP A 121 2.34 -10.34 4.13
C TRP A 121 3.49 -11.25 4.56
N PRO A 122 3.86 -12.30 3.80
CA PRO A 122 5.07 -13.08 4.07
C PRO A 122 6.33 -12.22 4.13
N ALA A 123 6.52 -11.32 3.16
CA ALA A 123 7.66 -10.39 3.15
C ALA A 123 7.66 -9.51 4.41
N PHE A 124 6.53 -8.91 4.78
CA PHE A 124 6.41 -8.07 5.98
C PHE A 124 6.72 -8.85 7.28
N ARG A 125 6.26 -10.10 7.38
CA ARG A 125 6.59 -10.96 8.54
C ARG A 125 8.09 -11.22 8.66
N SER A 126 8.73 -11.56 7.54
CA SER A 126 10.16 -11.84 7.47
C SER A 126 10.99 -10.58 7.74
N ASP A 127 10.71 -9.51 6.99
CA ASP A 127 11.47 -8.27 6.98
C ASP A 127 11.26 -7.45 8.25
N VAL A 128 10.00 -7.24 8.65
CA VAL A 128 9.65 -6.24 9.65
C VAL A 128 9.43 -6.88 11.02
N LEU A 129 8.70 -8.00 11.08
CA LEU A 129 8.36 -8.65 12.35
C LEU A 129 9.44 -9.63 12.84
N LYS A 130 10.34 -10.06 11.95
CA LYS A 130 11.37 -11.08 12.20
C LYS A 130 10.76 -12.39 12.74
N LEU A 131 9.61 -12.78 12.22
CA LEU A 131 8.94 -14.03 12.56
C LEU A 131 9.48 -15.17 11.70
N PRO A 132 9.59 -16.40 12.23
CA PRO A 132 9.93 -17.56 11.43
C PRO A 132 8.85 -17.80 10.35
N VAL A 133 9.29 -18.42 9.25
CA VAL A 133 8.38 -18.95 8.22
C VAL A 133 7.53 -20.02 8.89
N GLU A 134 6.20 -19.92 8.76
CA GLU A 134 5.31 -20.98 9.23
C GLU A 134 5.53 -22.22 8.34
N GLU A 135 5.90 -23.34 8.97
CA GLU A 135 6.02 -24.67 8.36
C GLU A 135 4.67 -25.21 7.88
#